data_AF-A0A2G8S0W5-F1
#
_entry.id   AF-A0A2G8S0W5-F1
#
_cell.length_a   1.000
_cell.length_b   1.000
_cell.length_c   1.000
_cell.angle_alpha   90.00
_cell.angle_beta   90.00
_cell.angle_gamma   90.00
#
_symmetry.space_group_name_H-M   'P 1'
#
loop_
_entity.id
_entity.type
_entity.pdbx_description
1 polymer ?
#
loop_
_entity_poly.entity_id
_entity_poly.type
_entity_poly.pdbx_seq_one_letter_code
_entity_poly.pdbx_strand_id
1 'polypeptide(L)'
;MILRPGDSPIELDPSAVLDTAAMDDLFRQVPLSILIAAGITGFKVPDIERRIRDAYSQDPSSIHVKDNQGQSALRAAIYAKNLVAIQALLALPTESGVQEELRSRDETGWTPVEACERQIRSDSELDLLLRRVREAPDSLRALYLLKKASGEDVQVTQEQFINDRQWGCSCGQCTDGWLSPRMRFRLKWAAEVAGDTMMLESEATPRQGQRLFDEPGIEFLPETYQDEGVSKSFYRGYTDAVRTVARVLQKPGRDGLPLVPNLVAEFGNQTAFFLSGGADAARHALSYALFNAMEESPLGDQTWDDMQEELAEEGDTLSARYMSLPKCANDLDFTRVAERTGLPDLERFQGYSSHRGYRMDVDDMGFRDEDDEGDNE
;
A
#
# COMPACT_ATOMS: atom_id res chain seq x y z
N MET A 1 -30.60 -21.11 -27.56
CA MET A 1 -29.75 -22.11 -28.23
C MET A 1 -28.99 -22.85 -27.14
N ILE A 2 -29.43 -24.07 -26.82
CA ILE A 2 -28.95 -24.85 -25.66
C ILE A 2 -27.84 -25.77 -26.18
N LEU A 3 -26.60 -25.58 -25.73
CA LEU A 3 -25.45 -26.40 -26.11
C LEU A 3 -25.58 -27.79 -25.47
N ARG A 4 -25.31 -28.84 -26.26
CA ARG A 4 -25.34 -30.23 -25.80
C ARG A 4 -24.05 -30.56 -25.05
N PRO A 5 -24.12 -31.27 -23.91
CA PRO A 5 -22.95 -31.81 -23.25
C PRO A 5 -22.48 -33.06 -24.01
N GLY A 6 -21.27 -33.02 -24.59
CA GLY A 6 -20.70 -34.17 -25.30
C GLY A 6 -19.61 -33.84 -26.32
N ASP A 7 -19.44 -32.58 -26.71
CA ASP A 7 -18.34 -32.20 -27.59
C ASP A 7 -17.07 -32.03 -26.76
N SER A 8 -16.10 -32.92 -27.00
CA SER A 8 -14.74 -32.82 -26.46
C SER A 8 -14.19 -31.41 -26.76
N PRO A 9 -13.47 -30.78 -25.82
CA PRO A 9 -12.80 -29.51 -26.11
C PRO A 9 -11.95 -29.68 -27.36
N ILE A 10 -12.14 -28.78 -28.33
CA ILE A 10 -11.34 -28.75 -29.55
C ILE A 10 -9.88 -28.57 -29.11
N GLU A 11 -9.09 -29.65 -29.16
CA GLU A 11 -7.64 -29.58 -29.02
C GLU A 11 -7.12 -28.85 -30.27
N LEU A 12 -6.93 -27.54 -30.12
CA LEU A 12 -6.21 -26.74 -31.11
C LEU A 12 -4.76 -27.25 -31.12
N ASP A 13 -4.36 -27.89 -32.23
CA ASP A 13 -3.00 -28.34 -32.45
C ASP A 13 -2.05 -27.13 -32.36
N PRO A 14 -1.22 -27.02 -31.30
CA PRO A 14 -0.32 -25.90 -31.12
C PRO A 14 0.87 -25.94 -32.09
N SER A 15 1.00 -26.99 -32.91
CA SER A 15 2.06 -27.16 -33.91
C SER A 15 1.66 -26.75 -35.33
N ALA A 16 0.38 -26.43 -35.57
CA ALA A 16 -0.05 -25.77 -36.79
C ALA A 16 0.46 -24.31 -36.77
N VAL A 17 1.72 -24.12 -37.17
CA VAL A 17 2.32 -22.80 -37.40
C VAL A 17 1.43 -22.10 -38.42
N LEU A 18 0.57 -21.19 -37.93
CA LEU A 18 -0.19 -20.30 -38.77
C LEU A 18 0.79 -19.62 -39.73
N ASP A 19 0.50 -19.72 -41.03
CA ASP A 19 1.28 -19.09 -42.07
C ASP A 19 1.52 -17.63 -41.71
N THR A 20 2.79 -17.25 -41.55
CA THR A 20 3.21 -15.89 -41.18
C THR A 20 2.61 -14.84 -42.13
N ALA A 21 2.41 -15.18 -43.40
CA ALA A 21 1.79 -14.29 -44.38
C ALA A 21 0.29 -14.08 -44.09
N ALA A 22 -0.44 -15.16 -43.76
CA ALA A 22 -1.86 -15.07 -43.42
C ALA A 22 -2.07 -14.26 -42.12
N MET A 23 -1.17 -14.40 -41.15
CA MET A 23 -1.19 -13.57 -39.94
C MET A 23 -0.88 -12.11 -40.22
N ASP A 24 0.07 -11.81 -41.09
CA ASP A 24 0.37 -10.43 -41.48
C ASP A 24 -0.80 -9.75 -42.19
N ASP A 25 -1.50 -10.46 -43.07
CA ASP A 25 -2.70 -9.95 -43.73
C ASP A 25 -3.86 -9.73 -42.74
N LEU A 26 -4.01 -10.61 -41.74
CA LEU A 26 -4.98 -10.42 -40.68
C LEU A 26 -4.64 -9.17 -39.85
N PHE A 27 -3.38 -9.00 -39.45
CA PHE A 27 -2.97 -7.86 -38.63
C PHE A 27 -3.08 -6.52 -39.34
N ARG A 28 -3.01 -6.48 -40.68
CA ARG A 28 -3.26 -5.26 -41.46
C ARG A 28 -4.73 -4.82 -41.44
N GLN A 29 -5.65 -5.75 -41.21
CA GLN A 29 -7.08 -5.47 -41.20
C GLN A 29 -7.61 -5.13 -39.80
N VAL A 30 -6.84 -5.45 -38.76
CA VAL A 30 -7.21 -5.21 -37.37
C VAL A 30 -6.70 -3.84 -36.91
N PRO A 31 -7.53 -3.00 -36.27
CA PRO A 31 -7.08 -1.75 -35.65
C PRO A 31 -5.86 -1.96 -34.76
N LEU A 32 -4.91 -1.02 -34.82
CA LEU A 32 -3.65 -1.13 -34.09
C LEU A 32 -3.85 -1.23 -32.58
N SER A 33 -4.86 -0.56 -32.02
CA SER A 33 -5.27 -0.67 -30.62
C SER A 33 -5.63 -2.10 -30.22
N ILE A 34 -6.44 -2.80 -31.02
CA ILE A 34 -6.82 -4.21 -30.77
C ILE A 34 -5.58 -5.10 -30.84
N LEU A 35 -4.70 -4.87 -31.81
CA LEU A 35 -3.45 -5.62 -31.94
C LEU A 35 -2.57 -5.47 -30.70
N ILE A 36 -2.39 -4.25 -30.21
CA ILE A 36 -1.60 -3.97 -29.00
C ILE A 36 -2.25 -4.61 -27.77
N ALA A 37 -3.58 -4.54 -27.66
CA ALA A 37 -4.34 -5.10 -26.55
C ALA A 37 -4.36 -6.64 -26.51
N ALA A 38 -4.05 -7.32 -27.62
CA ALA A 38 -3.99 -8.78 -27.67
C ALA A 38 -3.02 -9.40 -26.65
N GLY A 39 -2.02 -8.65 -26.18
CA GLY A 39 -1.14 -9.11 -25.10
C GLY A 39 -1.88 -9.45 -23.80
N ILE A 40 -3.02 -8.81 -23.52
CA ILE A 40 -3.84 -9.04 -22.33
C ILE A 40 -4.42 -10.45 -22.32
N THR A 41 -4.74 -11.01 -23.50
CA THR A 41 -5.28 -12.37 -23.62
C THR A 41 -4.19 -13.44 -23.64
N GLY A 42 -2.93 -13.06 -23.41
CA GLY A 42 -1.77 -13.94 -23.51
C GLY A 42 -1.27 -14.14 -24.94
N PHE A 43 -1.88 -13.50 -25.93
CA PHE A 43 -1.45 -13.59 -27.31
C PHE A 43 -0.25 -12.67 -27.56
N LYS A 44 0.92 -13.27 -27.82
CA LYS A 44 2.14 -12.52 -28.12
C LYS A 44 2.13 -12.05 -29.57
N VAL A 45 2.09 -10.73 -29.78
CA VAL A 45 2.27 -10.15 -31.11
C VAL A 45 3.77 -10.00 -31.40
N PRO A 46 4.32 -10.74 -32.38
CA PRO A 46 5.73 -10.62 -32.73
C PRO A 46 6.01 -9.25 -33.37
N ASP A 47 7.15 -8.68 -33.01
CA ASP A 47 7.67 -7.40 -33.52
C ASP A 47 6.68 -6.23 -33.42
N ILE A 48 5.99 -6.09 -32.29
CA ILE A 48 4.97 -5.03 -32.09
C ILE A 48 5.51 -3.63 -32.43
N GLU A 49 6.78 -3.35 -32.11
CA GLU A 49 7.47 -2.11 -32.46
C GLU A 49 7.51 -1.86 -33.98
N ARG A 50 7.90 -2.86 -34.76
CA ARG A 50 7.95 -2.76 -36.23
C ARG A 50 6.54 -2.55 -36.78
N ARG A 51 5.55 -3.30 -36.27
CA ARG A 51 4.16 -3.20 -36.72
C ARG A 51 3.57 -1.81 -36.48
N ILE A 52 3.85 -1.19 -35.34
CA ILE A 52 3.43 0.19 -35.04
C ILE A 52 4.03 1.17 -36.06
N ARG A 53 5.33 1.05 -36.37
CA ARG A 53 6.00 1.92 -37.35
C ARG A 53 5.50 1.71 -38.77
N ASP A 54 5.28 0.46 -39.17
CA ASP A 54 4.77 0.12 -40.49
C ASP A 54 3.33 0.64 -40.67
N ALA A 55 2.48 0.49 -39.65
CA ALA A 55 1.13 1.03 -39.65
C ALA A 55 1.13 2.56 -39.77
N TYR A 56 1.95 3.26 -38.98
CA TYR A 56 2.09 4.71 -39.08
C TYR A 56 2.63 5.17 -40.44
N SER A 57 3.60 4.44 -41.01
CA SER A 57 4.18 4.79 -42.32
C SER A 57 3.20 4.61 -43.47
N GLN A 58 2.28 3.65 -43.35
CA GLN A 58 1.23 3.41 -44.33
C GLN A 58 0.07 4.40 -44.17
N ASP A 59 -0.36 4.62 -42.94
CA ASP A 59 -1.44 5.53 -42.58
C ASP A 59 -1.16 6.18 -41.22
N PRO A 60 -0.67 7.45 -41.20
CA PRO A 60 -0.42 8.17 -39.96
C PRO A 60 -1.65 8.36 -39.07
N SER A 61 -2.87 8.29 -39.62
CA SER A 61 -4.10 8.40 -38.83
C SER A 61 -4.45 7.12 -38.06
N SER A 62 -3.87 5.98 -38.46
CA SER A 62 -4.16 4.66 -37.88
C SER A 62 -3.88 4.56 -36.37
N ILE A 63 -2.89 5.30 -35.85
CA ILE A 63 -2.55 5.31 -34.42
C ILE A 63 -3.62 6.00 -33.56
N HIS A 64 -4.43 6.88 -34.17
CA HIS A 64 -5.52 7.62 -33.52
C HIS A 64 -6.88 6.94 -33.66
N VAL A 65 -6.96 5.89 -34.48
CA VAL A 65 -8.20 5.12 -34.66
C VAL A 65 -8.54 4.45 -33.33
N LYS A 66 -9.69 4.83 -32.79
CA LYS A 66 -10.23 4.27 -31.56
C LYS A 66 -10.84 2.89 -31.83
N ASP A 67 -10.62 1.94 -30.93
CA ASP A 67 -11.32 0.65 -30.96
C ASP A 67 -12.79 0.78 -30.52
N ASN A 68 -13.46 -0.37 -30.38
CA ASN A 68 -14.84 -0.45 -29.88
C ASN A 68 -15.00 -0.05 -28.41
N GLN A 69 -13.91 0.14 -27.66
CA GLN A 69 -13.89 0.68 -26.30
C GLN A 69 -13.50 2.16 -26.28
N GLY A 70 -13.35 2.81 -27.44
CA GLY A 70 -12.95 4.21 -27.53
C GLY A 70 -11.44 4.43 -27.29
N GLN A 71 -10.62 3.38 -27.27
CA GLN A 71 -9.19 3.45 -26.97
C GLN A 71 -8.37 3.63 -28.24
N SER A 72 -7.51 4.66 -28.25
CA SER A 72 -6.44 4.81 -29.23
C SER A 72 -5.36 3.71 -29.07
N ALA A 73 -4.39 3.69 -29.98
CA ALA A 73 -3.25 2.77 -29.86
C ALA A 73 -2.45 2.98 -28.56
N LEU A 74 -2.24 4.24 -28.14
CA LEU A 74 -1.53 4.56 -26.90
C LEU A 74 -2.29 4.11 -25.66
N ARG A 75 -3.60 4.34 -25.62
CA ARG A 75 -4.45 3.90 -24.50
C ARG A 75 -4.50 2.38 -24.38
N ALA A 76 -4.64 1.69 -25.51
CA ALA A 76 -4.57 0.23 -25.55
C ALA A 76 -3.21 -0.28 -25.05
N ALA A 77 -2.09 0.39 -25.39
CA ALA A 77 -0.76 0.04 -24.91
C ALA A 77 -0.61 0.18 -23.39
N ILE A 78 -1.16 1.26 -22.82
CA ILE A 78 -1.17 1.50 -21.37
C ILE A 78 -2.00 0.43 -20.67
N TYR A 79 -3.24 0.21 -21.14
CA TYR A 79 -4.14 -0.78 -20.57
C TYR A 79 -3.55 -2.20 -20.63
N ALA A 80 -2.86 -2.53 -21.73
CA ALA A 80 -2.16 -3.80 -21.89
C ALA A 80 -0.82 -3.90 -21.16
N LYS A 81 -0.36 -2.84 -20.49
CA LYS A 81 0.97 -2.73 -19.86
C LYS A 81 2.10 -3.09 -20.84
N ASN A 82 1.92 -2.78 -22.12
CA ASN A 82 2.84 -3.16 -23.18
C ASN A 82 3.92 -2.08 -23.32
N LEU A 83 4.98 -2.20 -22.51
CA LEU A 83 6.09 -1.24 -22.46
C LEU A 83 6.72 -1.00 -23.84
N VAL A 84 6.88 -2.06 -24.63
CA VAL A 84 7.49 -1.98 -25.98
C VAL A 84 6.59 -1.16 -26.92
N ALA A 85 5.28 -1.37 -26.88
CA ALA A 85 4.34 -0.58 -27.68
C ALA A 85 4.32 0.89 -27.25
N ILE A 86 4.36 1.18 -25.95
CA ILE A 86 4.44 2.55 -25.43
C ILE A 86 5.71 3.24 -25.93
N GLN A 87 6.86 2.59 -25.81
CA GLN A 87 8.14 3.12 -26.32
C GLN A 87 8.08 3.39 -27.82
N ALA A 88 7.53 2.46 -28.60
CA ALA A 88 7.41 2.60 -30.05
C ALA A 88 6.51 3.77 -30.45
N LEU A 89 5.36 3.94 -29.78
CA LEU A 89 4.43 5.05 -30.02
C LEU A 89 5.04 6.41 -29.63
N LEU A 90 5.71 6.49 -28.48
CA LEU A 90 6.37 7.72 -28.02
C LEU A 90 7.58 8.10 -28.89
N ALA A 91 8.16 7.15 -29.62
CA ALA A 91 9.28 7.37 -30.54
C ALA A 91 8.85 7.82 -31.96
N LEU A 92 7.55 7.91 -32.24
CA LEU A 92 7.06 8.44 -33.51
C LEU A 92 7.38 9.94 -33.67
N PRO A 93 7.44 10.47 -34.90
CA PRO A 93 7.68 11.90 -35.15
C PRO A 93 6.66 12.80 -34.43
N THR A 94 7.02 14.05 -34.13
CA THR A 94 6.13 14.98 -33.41
C THR A 94 4.82 15.22 -34.15
N GLU A 95 4.84 15.19 -35.48
CA GLU A 95 3.67 15.33 -36.35
C GLU A 95 2.66 14.17 -36.19
N SER A 96 3.06 13.08 -35.53
CA SER A 96 2.17 11.97 -35.22
C SER A 96 1.05 12.34 -34.27
N GLY A 97 1.11 13.45 -33.52
CA GLY A 97 0.04 13.84 -32.59
C GLY A 97 0.03 13.07 -31.26
N VAL A 98 0.95 12.13 -31.04
CA VAL A 98 1.02 11.32 -29.80
C VAL A 98 1.28 12.20 -28.57
N GLN A 99 2.05 13.28 -28.73
CA GLN A 99 2.38 14.21 -27.64
C GLN A 99 1.16 15.04 -27.21
N GLU A 100 0.33 15.44 -28.16
CA GLU A 100 -0.95 16.10 -27.94
C GLU A 100 -1.92 15.15 -27.24
N GLU A 101 -1.92 13.88 -27.63
CA GLU A 101 -2.73 12.84 -26.99
C GLU A 101 -2.39 12.65 -25.51
N LEU A 102 -1.10 12.74 -25.12
CA LEU A 102 -0.66 12.69 -23.71
C LEU A 102 -1.30 13.77 -22.83
N ARG A 103 -1.76 14.88 -23.43
CA ARG A 103 -2.44 15.97 -22.73
C ARG A 103 -3.96 15.92 -22.88
N SER A 104 -4.45 15.10 -23.81
CA SER A 104 -5.88 14.92 -24.06
C SER A 104 -6.54 14.08 -22.96
N ARG A 105 -7.76 14.49 -22.57
CA ARG A 105 -8.61 13.69 -21.70
C ARG A 105 -9.53 12.79 -22.54
N ASP A 106 -9.69 11.55 -22.12
CA ASP A 106 -10.62 10.61 -22.74
C ASP A 106 -12.07 10.86 -22.28
N GLU A 107 -12.98 9.97 -22.65
CA GLU A 107 -14.41 10.02 -22.27
C GLU A 107 -14.63 9.86 -20.76
N THR A 108 -13.69 9.23 -20.07
CA THR A 108 -13.68 9.12 -18.60
C THR A 108 -13.03 10.32 -17.91
N GLY A 109 -12.57 11.29 -18.71
CA GLY A 109 -11.95 12.51 -18.24
C GLY A 109 -10.49 12.34 -17.81
N TRP A 110 -9.81 11.23 -18.10
CA TRP A 110 -8.41 11.01 -17.69
C TRP A 110 -7.45 11.25 -18.84
N THR A 111 -6.24 11.75 -18.55
CA THR A 111 -5.09 11.73 -19.47
C THR A 111 -4.43 10.34 -19.50
N PRO A 112 -3.59 10.01 -20.50
CA PRO A 112 -2.91 8.72 -20.53
C PRO A 112 -2.01 8.49 -19.31
N VAL A 113 -1.35 9.54 -18.80
CA VAL A 113 -0.55 9.48 -17.57
C VAL A 113 -1.43 9.11 -16.37
N GLU A 114 -2.52 9.85 -16.16
CA GLU A 114 -3.45 9.61 -15.05
C GLU A 114 -4.08 8.20 -15.13
N ALA A 115 -4.41 7.72 -16.33
CA ALA A 115 -4.93 6.38 -16.55
C ALA A 115 -3.90 5.29 -16.17
N CYS A 116 -2.63 5.49 -16.53
CA CYS A 116 -1.53 4.59 -16.16
C CYS A 116 -1.33 4.56 -14.63
N GLU A 117 -1.33 5.72 -13.97
CA GLU A 117 -1.22 5.82 -12.51
C GLU A 117 -2.38 5.10 -11.80
N ARG A 118 -3.61 5.31 -12.29
CA ARG A 118 -4.80 4.64 -11.76
C ARG A 118 -4.69 3.13 -11.91
N GLN A 119 -4.25 2.64 -13.07
CA GLN A 119 -4.11 1.21 -13.30
C GLN A 119 -3.06 0.59 -12.38
N ILE A 120 -1.89 1.21 -12.23
CA ILE A 120 -0.84 0.77 -11.29
C ILE A 120 -1.38 0.69 -9.86
N ARG A 121 -2.25 1.63 -9.46
CA ARG A 121 -2.89 1.62 -8.15
C ARG A 121 -3.88 0.46 -8.01
N SER A 122 -4.78 0.28 -8.98
CA SER A 122 -5.76 -0.81 -8.95
C SER A 122 -5.12 -2.20 -8.98
N ASP A 123 -4.02 -2.36 -9.73
CA ASP A 123 -3.22 -3.59 -9.70
C ASP A 123 -2.63 -3.83 -8.33
N SER A 124 -2.14 -2.77 -7.67
CA SER A 124 -1.61 -2.85 -6.32
C SER A 124 -2.64 -3.26 -5.30
N GLU A 125 -3.85 -2.71 -5.38
CA GLU A 125 -4.95 -3.06 -4.49
C GLU A 125 -5.33 -4.54 -4.68
N LEU A 126 -5.37 -5.01 -5.93
CA LEU A 126 -5.61 -6.41 -6.24
C LEU A 126 -4.48 -7.32 -5.75
N ASP A 127 -3.22 -6.92 -5.91
CA ASP A 127 -2.06 -7.66 -5.41
C ASP A 127 -2.04 -7.76 -3.89
N LEU A 128 -2.46 -6.70 -3.18
CA LEU A 128 -2.65 -6.72 -1.74
C LEU A 128 -3.73 -7.73 -1.34
N LEU A 129 -4.87 -7.73 -2.04
CA LEU A 129 -5.95 -8.70 -1.81
C LEU A 129 -5.51 -10.14 -2.12
N LEU A 130 -4.67 -10.34 -3.13
CA LEU A 130 -4.20 -11.66 -3.57
C LEU A 130 -2.86 -12.10 -2.95
N ARG A 131 -2.26 -11.26 -2.10
CA ARG A 131 -0.91 -11.43 -1.52
C ARG A 131 0.16 -11.79 -2.56
N ARG A 132 0.10 -11.21 -3.75
CA ARG A 132 1.07 -11.48 -4.81
C ARG A 132 2.31 -10.60 -4.63
N VAL A 133 3.47 -11.18 -4.92
CA VAL A 133 4.72 -10.40 -5.02
C VAL A 133 4.57 -9.46 -6.19
N ARG A 134 4.80 -8.17 -5.93
CA ARG A 134 4.54 -7.08 -6.86
C ARG A 134 5.55 -7.10 -8.01
N GLU A 135 5.19 -7.71 -9.13
CA GLU A 135 5.96 -7.64 -10.38
C GLU A 135 5.47 -6.46 -11.23
N ALA A 136 5.79 -5.22 -10.82
CA ALA A 136 5.45 -4.03 -11.60
C ALA A 136 6.64 -3.17 -12.13
N PRO A 137 7.84 -3.69 -12.45
CA PRO A 137 8.88 -2.86 -13.07
C PRO A 137 8.40 -2.20 -14.37
N ASP A 138 7.68 -2.93 -15.23
CA ASP A 138 7.32 -2.45 -16.57
C ASP A 138 6.24 -1.38 -16.55
N SER A 139 5.22 -1.50 -15.69
CA SER A 139 4.22 -0.44 -15.52
C SER A 139 4.84 0.85 -14.98
N LEU A 140 5.80 0.76 -14.05
CA LEU A 140 6.52 1.93 -13.54
C LEU A 140 7.46 2.54 -14.60
N ARG A 141 8.10 1.70 -15.43
CA ARG A 141 8.86 2.17 -16.60
C ARG A 141 7.97 2.89 -17.59
N ALA A 142 6.80 2.34 -17.89
CA ALA A 142 5.81 2.96 -18.76
C ALA A 142 5.38 4.33 -18.21
N LEU A 143 5.02 4.39 -16.93
CA LEU A 143 4.65 5.64 -16.26
C LEU A 143 5.77 6.69 -16.33
N TYR A 144 7.01 6.30 -16.07
CA TYR A 144 8.16 7.21 -16.19
C TYR A 144 8.29 7.79 -17.60
N LEU A 145 8.18 6.95 -18.63
CA LEU A 145 8.26 7.39 -20.03
C LEU A 145 7.10 8.32 -20.40
N LEU A 146 5.88 8.01 -19.95
CA LEU A 146 4.70 8.83 -20.20
C LEU A 146 4.80 10.21 -19.54
N LYS A 147 5.24 10.28 -18.27
CA LYS A 147 5.48 11.56 -17.56
C LYS A 147 6.56 12.39 -18.26
N LYS A 148 7.67 11.76 -18.63
CA LYS A 148 8.75 12.46 -19.34
C LYS A 148 8.28 13.00 -20.69
N ALA A 149 7.48 12.22 -21.42
CA ALA A 149 6.92 12.63 -22.70
C ALA A 149 5.85 13.73 -22.56
N SER A 150 4.99 13.69 -21.53
CA SER A 150 3.97 14.71 -21.29
C SER A 150 4.54 16.11 -21.00
N GLY A 151 5.83 16.17 -20.66
CA GLY A 151 6.56 17.37 -20.29
C GLY A 151 6.62 17.59 -18.77
N GLU A 152 6.25 16.59 -17.97
CA GLU A 152 6.47 16.63 -16.53
C GLU A 152 7.98 16.62 -16.23
N ASP A 153 8.38 17.46 -15.28
CA ASP A 153 9.78 17.57 -14.88
C ASP A 153 10.19 16.41 -13.95
N VAL A 154 10.61 15.30 -14.56
CA VAL A 154 11.11 14.13 -13.82
C VAL A 154 12.64 14.22 -13.70
N GLN A 155 13.10 14.83 -12.59
CA GLN A 155 14.52 15.10 -12.30
C GLN A 155 15.35 13.85 -11.88
N VAL A 156 14.71 12.68 -11.76
CA VAL A 156 15.35 11.43 -11.34
C VAL A 156 15.58 10.48 -12.50
N THR A 157 16.53 9.55 -12.38
CA THR A 157 16.71 8.50 -13.38
C THR A 157 15.52 7.54 -13.38
N GLN A 158 15.36 6.78 -14.47
CA GLN A 158 14.30 5.78 -14.57
C GLN A 158 14.42 4.71 -13.47
N GLU A 159 15.64 4.25 -13.19
CA GLU A 159 15.92 3.25 -12.17
C GLU A 159 15.61 3.79 -10.77
N GLN A 160 15.96 5.05 -10.49
CA GLN A 160 15.62 5.70 -9.23
C GLN A 160 14.10 5.87 -9.10
N PHE A 161 13.42 6.31 -10.16
CA PHE A 161 11.95 6.42 -10.18
C PHE A 161 11.26 5.08 -9.85
N ILE A 162 11.74 3.99 -10.44
CA ILE A 162 11.23 2.64 -10.18
C ILE A 162 11.53 2.24 -8.74
N ASN A 163 12.77 2.40 -8.28
CA ASN A 163 13.17 2.02 -6.92
C ASN A 163 12.34 2.75 -5.85
N ASP A 164 12.05 4.03 -6.07
CA ASP A 164 11.27 4.87 -5.16
C ASP A 164 9.77 4.52 -5.16
N ARG A 165 9.26 3.83 -6.20
CA ARG A 165 7.82 3.54 -6.40
C ARG A 165 7.46 2.05 -6.50
N GLN A 166 8.45 1.17 -6.51
CA GLN A 166 8.24 -0.28 -6.63
C GLN A 166 7.34 -0.82 -5.51
N TRP A 167 7.32 -0.17 -4.36
CA TRP A 167 6.51 -0.53 -3.19
C TRP A 167 5.20 0.26 -3.07
N GLY A 168 4.70 0.84 -4.15
CA GLY A 168 3.36 1.45 -4.20
C GLY A 168 3.30 2.92 -3.83
N CYS A 169 4.45 3.54 -3.53
CA CYS A 169 4.53 4.96 -3.26
C CYS A 169 3.88 5.81 -4.37
N SER A 170 2.78 6.47 -4.03
CA SER A 170 2.10 7.43 -4.91
C SER A 170 2.46 8.88 -4.59
N CYS A 171 2.94 9.16 -3.37
CA CYS A 171 3.30 10.52 -2.95
C CYS A 171 4.72 10.95 -3.37
N GLY A 172 5.57 10.00 -3.77
CA GLY A 172 7.00 10.25 -4.04
C GLY A 172 7.85 10.56 -2.80
N GLN A 173 7.28 10.51 -1.59
CA GLN A 173 7.94 10.87 -0.33
C GLN A 173 8.06 9.70 0.67
N CYS A 174 7.69 8.48 0.28
CA CYS A 174 7.89 7.31 1.14
C CYS A 174 9.38 7.08 1.41
N THR A 175 9.72 6.83 2.68
CA THR A 175 11.07 6.43 3.03
C THR A 175 11.35 5.03 2.48
N ASP A 176 12.42 4.90 1.71
CA ASP A 176 12.80 3.65 1.02
C ASP A 176 11.68 3.11 0.09
N GLY A 177 10.81 4.02 -0.35
CA GLY A 177 9.68 3.74 -1.25
C GLY A 177 8.47 3.06 -0.60
N TRP A 178 8.54 2.62 0.67
CA TRP A 178 7.44 1.87 1.30
C TRP A 178 6.79 2.55 2.50
N LEU A 179 7.56 3.24 3.37
CA LEU A 179 6.99 3.87 4.57
C LEU A 179 6.55 5.31 4.29
N SER A 180 5.26 5.54 4.10
CA SER A 180 4.73 6.89 3.82
C SER A 180 4.87 7.84 5.02
N PRO A 181 4.87 9.17 4.79
CA PRO A 181 4.92 10.13 5.89
C PRO A 181 3.76 9.98 6.89
N ARG A 182 2.54 9.73 6.41
CA ARG A 182 1.36 9.53 7.27
C ARG A 182 1.43 8.21 8.04
N MET A 183 1.82 7.11 7.40
CA MET A 183 2.03 5.83 8.08
C MET A 183 3.11 5.94 9.17
N ARG A 184 4.24 6.60 8.86
CA ARG A 184 5.29 6.87 9.86
C ARG A 184 4.76 7.67 11.05
N PHE A 185 3.98 8.71 10.79
CA PHE A 185 3.39 9.55 11.84
C PHE A 185 2.44 8.73 12.72
N ARG A 186 1.55 7.94 12.12
CA ARG A 186 0.61 7.08 12.84
C ARG A 186 1.33 6.05 13.71
N LEU A 187 2.30 5.33 13.15
CA LEU A 187 3.08 4.34 13.91
C LEU A 187 3.82 4.98 15.09
N LYS A 188 4.33 6.21 14.91
CA LYS A 188 5.00 6.95 15.97
C LYS A 188 3.99 7.26 17.08
N TRP A 189 2.84 7.84 16.72
CA TRP A 189 1.79 8.19 17.66
C TRP A 189 1.30 6.97 18.44
N ALA A 190 0.94 5.89 17.74
CA ALA A 190 0.49 4.64 18.36
C ALA A 190 1.53 4.08 19.34
N ALA A 191 2.83 4.12 18.99
CA ALA A 191 3.89 3.69 19.89
C ALA A 191 4.06 4.60 21.12
N GLU A 192 3.86 5.92 20.98
CA GLU A 192 3.90 6.87 22.11
C GLU A 192 2.73 6.62 23.05
N VAL A 193 1.49 6.64 22.53
CA VAL A 193 0.27 6.45 23.31
C VAL A 193 0.26 5.07 23.97
N ALA A 194 0.54 3.99 23.23
CA ALA A 194 0.59 2.65 23.81
C ALA A 194 1.65 2.55 24.92
N GLY A 195 2.84 3.12 24.70
CA GLY A 195 3.88 3.16 25.73
C GLY A 195 3.45 3.94 26.98
N ASP A 196 2.74 5.04 26.83
CA ASP A 196 2.24 5.85 27.94
C ASP A 196 1.12 5.14 28.71
N THR A 197 0.19 4.49 28.01
CA THR A 197 -0.88 3.68 28.60
C THR A 197 -0.30 2.51 29.39
N MET A 198 0.61 1.72 28.80
CA MET A 198 1.29 0.63 29.50
C MET A 198 2.02 1.11 30.76
N MET A 199 2.65 2.29 30.71
CA MET A 199 3.34 2.86 31.87
C MET A 199 2.35 3.17 33.00
N LEU A 200 1.25 3.85 32.69
CA LEU A 200 0.23 4.23 33.67
C LEU A 200 -0.37 3.01 34.37
N GLU A 201 -0.73 1.97 33.61
CA GLU A 201 -1.27 0.72 34.15
C GLU A 201 -0.25 -0.01 35.02
N SER A 202 1.01 -0.06 34.57
CA SER A 202 2.08 -0.66 35.36
C SER A 202 2.30 0.03 36.71
N GLU A 203 2.06 1.34 36.80
CA GLU A 203 2.21 2.12 38.03
C GLU A 203 1.06 1.89 39.01
N ALA A 204 -0.16 1.70 38.50
CA ALA A 204 -1.34 1.40 39.30
C ALA A 204 -1.25 0.05 40.03
N THR A 205 -0.48 -0.91 39.51
CA THR A 205 -0.38 -2.26 40.10
C THR A 205 0.47 -2.27 41.39
N PRO A 206 -0.13 -2.51 42.59
CA PRO A 206 0.49 -2.15 43.87
C PRO A 206 1.49 -3.14 44.49
N ARG A 207 1.87 -4.26 43.85
CA ARG A 207 2.66 -5.32 44.53
C ARG A 207 3.92 -5.75 43.80
N GLN A 208 5.05 -5.61 44.50
CA GLN A 208 6.31 -6.23 44.12
C GLN A 208 6.15 -7.76 44.25
N GLY A 209 6.43 -8.49 43.17
CA GLY A 209 6.33 -9.96 43.11
C GLY A 209 5.03 -10.51 42.53
N GLN A 210 4.03 -9.67 42.23
CA GLN A 210 2.86 -10.10 41.47
C GLN A 210 3.22 -10.24 39.98
N ARG A 211 2.74 -11.32 39.36
CA ARG A 211 2.83 -11.57 37.92
C ARG A 211 1.69 -10.86 37.21
N LEU A 212 1.99 -10.31 36.06
CA LEU A 212 1.07 -9.59 35.19
C LEU A 212 0.65 -10.54 34.06
N PHE A 213 -0.65 -10.73 33.88
CA PHE A 213 -1.21 -11.69 32.90
C PHE A 213 -2.03 -10.99 31.81
N ASP A 214 -2.77 -9.93 32.17
CA ASP A 214 -3.77 -9.31 31.29
C ASP A 214 -3.44 -7.87 30.90
N GLU A 215 -2.19 -7.43 31.14
CA GLU A 215 -1.73 -6.10 30.79
C GLU A 215 -1.61 -5.93 29.26
N PRO A 216 -1.83 -4.73 28.71
CA PRO A 216 -1.76 -4.47 27.28
C PRO A 216 -0.46 -4.93 26.65
N GLY A 217 -0.57 -5.63 25.52
CA GLY A 217 0.56 -6.08 24.73
C GLY A 217 1.15 -7.41 25.15
N ILE A 218 0.73 -8.03 26.27
CA ILE A 218 1.20 -9.36 26.69
C ILE A 218 0.84 -10.42 25.63
N GLU A 219 -0.30 -10.29 24.96
CA GLU A 219 -0.77 -11.15 23.88
C GLU A 219 0.16 -11.17 22.65
N PHE A 220 1.08 -10.20 22.54
CA PHE A 220 2.11 -10.16 21.49
C PHE A 220 3.40 -10.87 21.88
N LEU A 221 3.57 -11.25 23.15
CA LEU A 221 4.73 -11.99 23.64
C LEU A 221 4.62 -13.50 23.31
N PRO A 222 5.70 -14.28 23.42
CA PRO A 222 5.62 -15.74 23.32
C PRO A 222 4.64 -16.33 24.35
N GLU A 223 3.96 -17.42 23.99
CA GLU A 223 2.94 -18.10 24.82
C GLU A 223 3.42 -18.38 26.25
N THR A 224 4.71 -18.72 26.42
CA THR A 224 5.31 -18.94 27.74
C THR A 224 5.20 -17.73 28.67
N TYR A 225 5.33 -16.50 28.14
CA TYR A 225 5.17 -15.28 28.94
C TYR A 225 3.71 -14.93 29.19
N GLN A 226 2.81 -15.34 28.29
CA GLN A 226 1.37 -15.17 28.46
C GLN A 226 0.86 -16.09 29.57
N ASP A 227 1.25 -17.37 29.54
CA ASP A 227 0.81 -18.40 30.49
C ASP A 227 1.42 -18.20 31.90
N GLU A 228 2.70 -17.84 31.99
CA GLU A 228 3.40 -17.68 33.28
C GLU A 228 3.26 -16.27 33.87
N GLY A 229 2.81 -15.33 33.05
CA GLY A 229 2.81 -13.91 33.35
C GLY A 229 4.21 -13.30 33.46
N VAL A 230 4.27 -11.98 33.34
CA VAL A 230 5.53 -11.23 33.37
C VAL A 230 5.72 -10.50 34.70
N SER A 231 6.97 -10.26 35.08
CA SER A 231 7.24 -9.41 36.24
C SER A 231 7.05 -7.93 35.89
N LYS A 232 6.76 -7.09 36.89
CA LYS A 232 6.67 -5.62 36.71
C LYS A 232 7.92 -5.02 36.06
N SER A 233 9.11 -5.54 36.35
CA SER A 233 10.36 -5.06 35.75
C SER A 233 10.52 -5.48 34.29
N PHE A 234 10.08 -6.69 33.93
CA PHE A 234 10.03 -7.13 32.54
C PHE A 234 9.05 -6.26 31.76
N TYR A 235 7.85 -6.06 32.29
CA TYR A 235 6.81 -5.27 31.63
C TYR A 235 7.25 -3.81 31.42
N ARG A 236 7.90 -3.19 32.40
CA ARG A 236 8.52 -1.86 32.22
C ARG A 236 9.56 -1.84 31.09
N GLY A 237 10.41 -2.86 31.01
CA GLY A 237 11.37 -3.00 29.90
C GLY A 237 10.69 -3.16 28.54
N TYR A 238 9.53 -3.82 28.50
CA TYR A 238 8.70 -3.95 27.30
C TYR A 238 8.07 -2.61 26.91
N THR A 239 7.49 -1.87 27.87
CA THR A 239 7.00 -0.50 27.68
C THR A 239 8.06 0.41 27.08
N ASP A 240 9.28 0.37 27.62
CA ASP A 240 10.41 1.18 27.11
C ASP A 240 10.82 0.76 25.68
N ALA A 241 10.68 -0.52 25.33
CA ALA A 241 10.91 -1.01 23.98
C ALA A 241 9.84 -0.50 23.01
N VAL A 242 8.57 -0.47 23.40
CA VAL A 242 7.47 0.12 22.61
C VAL A 242 7.73 1.61 22.36
N ARG A 243 8.08 2.39 23.39
CA ARG A 243 8.49 3.80 23.23
C ARG A 243 9.72 4.00 22.35
N THR A 244 10.62 3.01 22.29
CA THR A 244 11.78 3.06 21.39
C THR A 244 11.34 3.09 19.93
N VAL A 245 10.23 2.43 19.57
CA VAL A 245 9.67 2.46 18.21
C VAL A 245 9.39 3.91 17.79
N ALA A 246 8.74 4.70 18.65
CA ALA A 246 8.50 6.11 18.40
C ALA A 246 9.78 6.94 18.22
N ARG A 247 10.78 6.71 19.08
CA ARG A 247 12.09 7.38 18.98
C ARG A 247 12.79 7.10 17.66
N VAL A 248 12.75 5.84 17.20
CA VAL A 248 13.29 5.48 15.88
C VAL A 248 12.51 6.21 14.79
N LEU A 249 11.18 6.15 14.79
CA LEU A 249 10.35 6.77 13.75
C LEU A 249 10.51 8.29 13.64
N GLN A 250 10.94 8.97 14.71
CA GLN A 250 11.25 10.39 14.73
C GLN A 250 12.54 10.75 13.96
N LYS A 251 13.46 9.80 13.77
CA LYS A 251 14.72 10.03 13.04
C LYS A 251 14.45 10.22 11.54
N PRO A 252 15.19 11.10 10.85
CA PRO A 252 15.00 11.32 9.43
C PRO A 252 15.47 10.13 8.58
N GLY A 253 14.90 10.00 7.39
CA GLY A 253 15.36 9.05 6.38
C GLY A 253 15.39 7.60 6.84
N ARG A 254 16.42 6.86 6.42
CA ARG A 254 16.57 5.42 6.68
C ARG A 254 16.81 5.07 8.15
N ASP A 255 17.42 5.98 8.92
CA ASP A 255 17.65 5.78 10.35
C ASP A 255 16.36 5.75 11.16
N GLY A 256 15.28 6.34 10.62
CA GLY A 256 13.95 6.26 11.21
C GLY A 256 13.01 5.22 10.62
N LEU A 257 13.54 4.28 9.84
CA LEU A 257 12.77 3.08 9.51
C LEU A 257 12.69 2.19 10.77
N PRO A 258 11.51 1.63 11.12
CA PRO A 258 11.35 0.79 12.31
C PRO A 258 11.88 -0.63 12.07
N LEU A 259 13.07 -0.76 11.49
CA LEU A 259 13.73 -2.03 11.25
C LEU A 259 14.30 -2.58 12.56
N VAL A 260 14.29 -3.91 12.73
CA VAL A 260 14.86 -4.57 13.91
C VAL A 260 16.27 -4.08 14.24
N PRO A 261 17.23 -3.94 13.29
CA PRO A 261 18.55 -3.40 13.60
C PRO A 261 18.53 -1.97 14.15
N ASN A 262 17.63 -1.11 13.64
CA ASN A 262 17.51 0.27 14.10
C ASN A 262 16.92 0.34 15.52
N LEU A 263 15.93 -0.50 15.81
CA LEU A 263 15.34 -0.62 17.16
C LEU A 263 16.37 -1.16 18.16
N VAL A 264 17.07 -2.24 17.79
CA VAL A 264 18.11 -2.84 18.64
C VAL A 264 19.26 -1.88 18.91
N ALA A 265 19.64 -1.05 17.93
CA ALA A 265 20.66 -0.01 18.13
C ALA A 265 20.21 1.12 19.07
N GLU A 266 18.91 1.38 19.15
CA GLU A 266 18.33 2.42 20.02
C GLU A 266 17.99 1.91 21.42
N PHE A 267 17.98 0.60 21.61
CA PHE A 267 17.76 0.00 22.91
C PHE A 267 18.90 0.33 23.88
N GLY A 268 18.55 1.00 24.98
CA GLY A 268 19.47 1.36 26.05
C GLY A 268 19.41 0.41 27.25
N ASN A 269 20.03 0.82 28.36
CA ASN A 269 20.02 0.04 29.61
C ASN A 269 18.61 -0.20 30.18
N GLN A 270 17.64 0.66 29.84
CA GLN A 270 16.26 0.60 30.34
C GLN A 270 15.50 -0.63 29.83
N THR A 271 15.82 -1.10 28.62
CA THR A 271 15.19 -2.29 28.06
C THR A 271 15.90 -3.59 28.47
N ALA A 272 17.03 -3.52 29.18
CA ALA A 272 17.94 -4.67 29.42
C ALA A 272 17.28 -5.94 29.95
N PHE A 273 16.24 -5.82 30.80
CA PHE A 273 15.50 -6.97 31.34
C PHE A 273 14.58 -7.66 30.31
N PHE A 274 14.16 -6.92 29.29
CA PHE A 274 13.38 -7.40 28.15
C PHE A 274 14.31 -7.83 26.99
N LEU A 275 15.48 -7.19 26.85
CA LEU A 275 16.46 -7.45 25.78
C LEU A 275 17.21 -8.77 25.85
N SER A 276 16.99 -9.64 26.84
CA SER A 276 17.56 -10.99 26.75
C SER A 276 17.11 -11.71 25.47
N GLY A 277 15.98 -11.30 24.88
CA GLY A 277 15.50 -11.75 23.56
C GLY A 277 16.07 -11.00 22.35
N GLY A 278 16.86 -9.92 22.53
CA GLY A 278 17.52 -9.18 21.46
C GLY A 278 16.58 -8.75 20.32
N ALA A 279 16.73 -9.36 19.14
CA ALA A 279 15.91 -9.09 17.96
C ALA A 279 14.41 -9.41 18.19
N ASP A 280 14.10 -10.41 19.01
CA ASP A 280 12.70 -10.80 19.26
C ASP A 280 11.97 -9.76 20.10
N ALA A 281 12.66 -9.16 21.07
CA ALA A 281 12.14 -8.02 21.83
C ALA A 281 11.72 -6.86 20.90
N ALA A 282 12.54 -6.52 19.90
CA ALA A 282 12.19 -5.51 18.91
C ALA A 282 10.96 -5.89 18.08
N ARG A 283 10.83 -7.18 17.70
CA ARG A 283 9.66 -7.65 16.96
C ARG A 283 8.38 -7.55 17.76
N HIS A 284 8.38 -7.99 19.02
CA HIS A 284 7.18 -7.92 19.87
C HIS A 284 6.73 -6.48 20.10
N ALA A 285 7.65 -5.58 20.43
CA ALA A 285 7.34 -4.16 20.62
C ALA A 285 6.79 -3.51 19.34
N LEU A 286 7.38 -3.84 18.18
CA LEU A 286 6.90 -3.34 16.91
C LEU A 286 5.56 -3.95 16.51
N SER A 287 5.34 -5.25 16.73
CA SER A 287 4.06 -5.91 16.46
C SER A 287 2.93 -5.26 17.25
N TYR A 288 3.15 -4.96 18.53
CA TYR A 288 2.16 -4.28 19.37
C TYR A 288 1.88 -2.86 18.86
N ALA A 289 2.91 -2.05 18.59
CA ALA A 289 2.73 -0.70 18.04
C ALA A 289 2.04 -0.70 16.66
N LEU A 290 2.40 -1.65 15.80
CA LEU A 290 1.83 -1.81 14.46
C LEU A 290 0.35 -2.21 14.53
N PHE A 291 0.00 -3.10 15.47
CA PHE A 291 -1.38 -3.51 15.69
C PHE A 291 -2.25 -2.37 16.20
N ASN A 292 -1.84 -1.63 17.23
CA ASN A 292 -2.61 -0.47 17.71
C ASN A 292 -2.81 0.57 16.61
N ALA A 293 -1.75 0.86 15.83
CA ALA A 293 -1.85 1.78 14.70
C ALA A 293 -2.84 1.30 13.62
N MET A 294 -3.01 -0.02 13.44
CA MET A 294 -3.94 -0.60 12.49
C MET A 294 -5.38 -0.58 13.01
N GLU A 295 -5.57 -0.96 14.28
CA GLU A 295 -6.90 -0.96 14.93
C GLU A 295 -7.50 0.45 14.98
N GLU A 296 -6.71 1.48 15.26
CA GLU A 296 -7.21 2.86 15.31
C GLU A 296 -7.37 3.51 13.92
N SER A 297 -7.02 2.79 12.85
CA SER A 297 -7.05 3.29 11.47
C SER A 297 -8.40 3.03 10.77
N PRO A 298 -8.60 3.48 9.52
CA PRO A 298 -9.80 3.16 8.74
C PRO A 298 -9.94 1.68 8.40
N LEU A 299 -8.93 0.84 8.69
CA LEU A 299 -9.03 -0.62 8.60
C LEU A 299 -9.57 -1.28 9.88
N GLY A 300 -9.60 -0.55 11.00
CA GLY A 300 -10.18 -0.98 12.28
C GLY A 300 -11.37 -0.10 12.65
N ASP A 301 -11.27 0.66 13.73
CA ASP A 301 -12.36 1.49 14.28
C ASP A 301 -12.36 2.96 13.83
N GLN A 302 -11.31 3.38 13.10
CA GLN A 302 -11.13 4.75 12.56
C GLN A 302 -11.01 5.86 13.62
N THR A 303 -11.02 5.53 14.92
CA THR A 303 -11.07 6.52 16.01
C THR A 303 -9.96 7.56 15.95
N TRP A 304 -8.75 7.15 15.54
CA TRP A 304 -7.61 8.06 15.48
C TRP A 304 -7.70 9.05 14.32
N ASP A 305 -8.11 8.62 13.12
CA ASP A 305 -8.20 9.53 11.98
C ASP A 305 -9.31 10.57 12.18
N ASP A 306 -10.46 10.17 12.74
CA ASP A 306 -11.56 11.08 13.08
C ASP A 306 -11.12 12.10 14.14
N MET A 307 -10.43 11.65 15.19
CA MET A 307 -9.84 12.54 16.21
C MET A 307 -8.82 13.52 15.62
N GLN A 308 -7.95 13.08 14.70
CA GLN A 308 -6.98 13.99 14.06
C GLN A 308 -7.66 15.03 13.14
N GLU A 309 -8.78 14.67 12.50
CA GLU A 309 -9.56 15.62 11.70
C GLU A 309 -10.22 16.68 12.59
N GLU A 310 -10.92 16.25 13.65
CA GLU A 310 -11.57 17.15 14.63
C GLU A 310 -10.56 18.10 15.27
N LEU A 311 -9.45 17.57 15.81
CA LEU A 311 -8.41 18.39 16.44
C LEU A 311 -7.77 19.38 15.46
N ALA A 312 -7.63 19.01 14.18
CA ALA A 312 -7.11 19.94 13.17
C ALA A 312 -8.09 21.09 12.88
N GLU A 313 -9.40 20.83 12.89
CA GLU A 313 -10.45 21.86 12.76
C GLU A 313 -10.48 22.80 13.98
N GLU A 314 -10.20 22.27 15.17
CA GLU A 314 -10.05 23.05 16.41
C GLU A 314 -8.73 23.85 16.48
N GLY A 315 -7.83 23.67 15.51
CA GLY A 315 -6.58 24.40 15.41
C GLY A 315 -5.40 23.77 16.16
N ASP A 316 -5.48 22.48 16.52
CA ASP A 316 -4.33 21.76 17.04
C ASP A 316 -3.22 21.69 15.99
N THR A 317 -2.04 22.18 16.37
CA THR A 317 -0.91 22.33 15.45
C THR A 317 -0.34 20.99 14.97
N LEU A 318 -0.42 19.95 15.80
CA LEU A 318 0.14 18.64 15.49
C LEU A 318 -0.76 17.89 14.51
N SER A 319 -2.07 17.94 14.75
CA SER A 319 -3.11 17.34 13.91
C SER A 319 -3.20 18.06 12.56
N ALA A 320 -3.13 19.40 12.55
CA ALA A 320 -3.02 20.17 11.30
C ALA A 320 -1.76 19.79 10.49
N ARG A 321 -0.63 19.53 11.18
CA ARG A 321 0.59 19.03 10.53
C ARG A 321 0.37 17.63 9.94
N TYR A 322 -0.26 16.71 10.65
CA TYR A 322 -0.61 15.38 10.11
C TYR A 322 -1.48 15.50 8.85
N MET A 323 -2.52 16.33 8.91
CA MET A 323 -3.44 16.55 7.79
C MET A 323 -2.75 17.18 6.56
N SER A 324 -1.71 17.98 6.78
CA SER A 324 -0.88 18.55 5.71
C SER A 324 0.06 17.54 5.02
N LEU A 325 0.31 16.37 5.62
CA LEU A 325 1.16 15.35 5.01
C LEU A 325 0.51 14.82 3.71
N PRO A 326 1.31 14.53 2.67
CA PRO A 326 0.78 14.04 1.41
C PRO A 326 0.12 12.68 1.59
N LYS A 327 -1.05 12.51 0.97
CA LYS A 327 -1.74 11.22 0.91
C LYS A 327 -0.94 10.25 0.03
N CYS A 328 -0.85 9.00 0.45
CA CYS A 328 -0.15 7.95 -0.26
C CYS A 328 -0.93 6.65 -0.25
N ALA A 329 -0.82 5.86 -1.31
CA ALA A 329 -1.37 4.49 -1.36
C ALA A 329 -0.79 3.57 -0.25
N ASN A 330 0.34 3.96 0.35
CA ASN A 330 1.00 3.23 1.44
C ASN A 330 0.57 3.70 2.84
N ASP A 331 -0.35 4.66 2.95
CA ASP A 331 -0.78 5.20 4.25
C ASP A 331 -1.43 4.15 5.14
N LEU A 332 -2.02 3.11 4.55
CA LEU A 332 -2.71 2.00 5.23
C LEU A 332 -2.10 0.63 4.92
N ASP A 333 -0.91 0.55 4.30
CA ASP A 333 -0.29 -0.73 3.92
C ASP A 333 0.49 -1.35 5.10
N PHE A 334 -0.23 -1.73 6.16
CA PHE A 334 0.35 -2.31 7.38
C PHE A 334 1.03 -3.65 7.12
N THR A 335 0.50 -4.45 6.18
CA THR A 335 1.11 -5.71 5.73
C THR A 335 2.51 -5.46 5.20
N ARG A 336 2.71 -4.42 4.36
CA ARG A 336 4.05 -4.06 3.89
C ARG A 336 4.97 -3.64 5.02
N VAL A 337 4.48 -2.88 6.00
CA VAL A 337 5.29 -2.52 7.17
C VAL A 337 5.75 -3.77 7.91
N ALA A 338 4.85 -4.73 8.15
CA ALA A 338 5.18 -6.00 8.80
C ALA A 338 6.24 -6.79 8.01
N GLU A 339 6.04 -6.98 6.70
CA GLU A 339 6.98 -7.68 5.82
C GLU A 339 8.38 -7.04 5.84
N ARG A 340 8.45 -5.72 5.69
CA ARG A 340 9.72 -4.97 5.59
C ARG A 340 10.48 -4.90 6.91
N THR A 341 9.77 -5.07 8.02
CA THR A 341 10.36 -5.07 9.36
C THR A 341 10.63 -6.49 9.89
N GLY A 342 10.27 -7.52 9.11
CA GLY A 342 10.52 -8.92 9.44
C GLY A 342 9.61 -9.43 10.57
N LEU A 343 8.39 -8.90 10.65
CA LEU A 343 7.35 -9.38 11.54
C LEU A 343 6.60 -10.56 10.90
N PRO A 344 6.07 -11.49 11.71
CA PRO A 344 5.17 -12.52 11.23
C PRO A 344 3.86 -11.90 10.71
N ASP A 345 3.09 -12.70 9.97
CA ASP A 345 1.82 -12.28 9.38
C ASP A 345 0.88 -11.64 10.44
N LEU A 346 0.39 -10.44 10.14
CA LEU A 346 -0.49 -9.64 11.01
C LEU A 346 -1.83 -10.34 11.27
N GLU A 347 -2.21 -11.29 10.42
CA GLU A 347 -3.44 -12.09 10.59
C GLU A 347 -3.48 -12.86 11.90
N ARG A 348 -2.33 -13.18 12.49
CA ARG A 348 -2.28 -13.78 13.83
C ARG A 348 -3.02 -12.91 14.86
N PHE A 349 -3.04 -11.60 14.67
CA PHE A 349 -3.58 -10.64 15.63
C PHE A 349 -5.00 -10.17 15.30
N GLN A 350 -5.43 -10.26 14.04
CA GLN A 350 -6.81 -9.90 13.64
C GLN A 350 -7.87 -10.76 14.35
N GLY A 351 -7.53 -11.99 14.75
CA GLY A 351 -8.42 -12.82 15.57
C GLY A 351 -8.68 -12.27 16.98
N TYR A 352 -7.73 -11.51 17.55
CA TYR A 352 -7.82 -11.03 18.93
C TYR A 352 -8.84 -9.89 19.11
N SER A 353 -8.96 -8.98 18.14
CA SER A 353 -9.96 -7.90 18.18
C SER A 353 -11.38 -8.42 18.25
N SER A 354 -11.66 -9.56 17.60
CA SER A 354 -12.99 -10.19 17.63
C SER A 354 -13.34 -10.84 18.98
N HIS A 355 -12.34 -11.26 19.75
CA HIS A 355 -12.52 -12.02 20.99
C HIS A 355 -12.47 -11.14 22.24
N ARG A 356 -11.76 -10.01 22.20
CA ARG A 356 -11.73 -9.05 23.31
C ARG A 356 -12.95 -8.13 23.26
N GLY A 357 -14.13 -8.73 23.06
CA GLY A 357 -15.45 -8.11 22.94
C GLY A 357 -15.91 -7.35 24.19
N TYR A 358 -15.11 -6.38 24.64
CA TYR A 358 -15.59 -5.16 25.22
C TYR A 358 -16.27 -4.34 24.11
N ARG A 359 -17.31 -4.91 23.50
CA ARG A 359 -18.50 -4.08 23.30
C ARG A 359 -18.90 -3.75 24.73
N MET A 360 -18.38 -2.64 25.24
CA MET A 360 -19.07 -1.96 26.32
C MET A 360 -20.44 -1.73 25.73
N ASP A 361 -21.43 -2.52 26.16
CA ASP A 361 -22.81 -2.29 25.82
C ASP A 361 -23.08 -0.86 26.30
N VAL A 362 -23.03 0.08 25.35
CA VAL A 362 -23.16 1.52 25.61
C VAL A 362 -24.52 1.82 26.27
N ASP A 363 -25.44 0.85 26.18
CA ASP A 363 -26.72 0.81 26.84
C ASP A 363 -26.65 0.67 28.39
N ASP A 364 -25.49 0.34 29.00
CA ASP A 364 -25.34 0.24 30.47
C ASP A 364 -24.54 1.38 31.10
N MET A 365 -24.06 2.35 30.30
CA MET A 365 -23.64 3.65 30.82
C MET A 365 -24.89 4.50 31.02
N GLY A 366 -25.69 4.11 32.01
CA GLY A 366 -26.80 4.90 32.50
C GLY A 366 -26.29 6.25 32.99
N PHE A 367 -26.22 7.21 32.07
CA PHE A 367 -26.32 8.63 32.38
C PHE A 367 -27.66 8.78 33.09
N ARG A 368 -27.62 8.64 34.42
CA ARG A 368 -28.66 9.16 35.29
C ARG A 368 -28.65 10.66 35.03
N ASP A 369 -29.62 11.11 34.24
CA ASP A 369 -30.06 12.49 34.23
C ASP A 369 -30.42 12.83 35.69
N GLU A 370 -29.46 13.34 36.46
CA GLU A 370 -29.68 13.97 37.76
C GLU A 370 -30.27 15.37 37.52
N ASP A 371 -31.41 15.42 36.83
CA ASP A 371 -32.27 16.60 36.73
C ASP A 371 -33.59 16.27 37.43
N ASP A 372 -33.61 16.36 38.76
CA ASP A 372 -34.86 16.66 39.48
C ASP A 372 -34.59 17.33 40.84
N GLU A 373 -34.07 18.56 40.79
CA GLU A 373 -34.27 19.53 41.88
C GLU A 373 -35.74 19.97 41.88
N GLY A 374 -36.59 19.14 42.48
CA GLY A 374 -37.96 19.49 42.84
C GLY A 374 -37.97 20.36 44.09
N ASP A 375 -38.05 21.67 43.88
CA ASP A 375 -38.57 22.64 44.85
C ASP A 375 -39.88 22.12 45.49
N ASN A 376 -39.96 22.10 46.82
CA ASN A 376 -41.24 22.09 47.52
C ASN A 376 -41.23 22.98 48.77
N GLU A 377 -42.15 23.95 48.72
CA GLU A 377 -42.64 24.80 49.81
C GLU A 377 -43.38 24.04 50.92
#